data_AF-Q63UB8-F1
#
_entry.id   AF-Q63UB8-F1
#
_cell.length_a   1.000
_cell.length_b   1.000
_cell.length_c   1.000
_cell.angle_alpha   90.00
_cell.angle_beta   90.00
_cell.angle_gamma   90.00
#
_symmetry.space_group_name_H-M   'P 1'
#
loop_
_entity.id
_entity.type
_entity.pdbx_description
1 polymer ?
#
loop_
_entity_poly.entity_id
_entity_poly.type
_entity_poly.pdbx_seq_one_letter_code
_entity_poly.pdbx_strand_id
1 'polypeptide(L)'
;MSDSVSIAKYMHRDCLHCPAPLVGTSFKPCHFADIVDNGLQDGFFEVHAENYMGKGGPPHRALSALRETYPVSVHGVCLSIGGPSPLDAHHLARFRDVVARYEPVLVSEHLAWSSHGGAFYNDLLPLPYTKATLDRVCAHVDQIQEAIARPLLLENPSTYVGFASSTMSETEFIAAVAGRTGCGLLLDINNAFVSATNHGCSAADYLADFPLEQVGEIHLAGHSEQRDDEDEPLLIDSHDRPIAGPVWALYASVIARTGPVPTLVEWDSQLPDWLVLRAQALEARRIMDAAVASPVEVADHAL
;
A
#
# COMPACT_ATOMS: atom_id res chain seq x y z
N MET A 1 31.62 15.25 1.66
CA MET A 1 30.68 16.30 2.10
C MET A 1 29.32 15.77 1.74
N SER A 2 28.65 15.12 2.70
CA SER A 2 27.32 14.55 2.47
C SER A 2 26.32 15.69 2.52
N ASP A 3 25.68 16.00 1.40
CA ASP A 3 24.45 16.77 1.42
C ASP A 3 23.44 15.95 2.20
N SER A 4 23.26 16.28 3.48
CA SER A 4 22.23 15.70 4.31
C SER A 4 20.89 16.01 3.64
N VAL A 5 20.29 14.99 3.02
CA VAL A 5 18.93 15.07 2.47
C VAL A 5 18.00 15.35 3.65
N SER A 6 17.64 16.62 3.85
CA SER A 6 16.79 17.01 4.97
C SER A 6 15.41 16.37 4.79
N ILE A 7 15.08 15.41 5.65
CA ILE A 7 13.79 14.71 5.70
C ILE A 7 12.61 15.70 5.75
N ALA A 8 12.84 16.91 6.27
CA ALA A 8 11.86 17.99 6.31
C ALA A 8 11.24 18.32 4.94
N LYS A 9 11.93 18.06 3.82
CA LYS A 9 11.34 18.28 2.47
C LYS A 9 10.22 17.30 2.11
N TYR A 10 10.11 16.17 2.81
CA TYR A 10 9.10 15.14 2.58
C TYR A 10 8.02 15.08 3.67
N MET A 11 8.18 15.84 4.76
CA MET A 11 7.28 15.79 5.91
C MET A 11 6.31 16.96 5.93
N HIS A 12 5.22 16.82 5.19
CA HIS A 12 4.03 17.63 5.43
C HIS A 12 3.01 16.79 6.17
N ARG A 13 2.86 17.06 7.48
CA ARG A 13 1.91 16.38 8.39
C ARG A 13 0.46 16.37 7.89
N ASP A 14 0.10 17.32 7.04
CA ASP A 14 -1.27 17.58 6.61
C ASP A 14 -1.50 17.29 5.12
N CYS A 15 -0.53 16.72 4.40
CA CYS A 15 -0.65 16.46 2.96
C CYS A 15 -0.77 14.96 2.66
N LEU A 16 -1.83 14.60 1.94
CA LEU A 16 -2.06 13.27 1.35
C LEU A 16 -1.07 12.91 0.23
N HIS A 17 -0.27 13.87 -0.22
CA HIS A 17 0.64 13.73 -1.36
C HIS A 17 2.06 14.01 -0.91
N CYS A 18 2.96 13.03 -1.08
CA CYS A 18 4.39 13.31 -1.03
C CYS A 18 4.79 14.02 -2.32
N PRO A 19 5.35 15.24 -2.28
CA PRO A 19 5.65 16.02 -3.48
C PRO A 19 6.82 15.48 -4.32
N ALA A 20 7.43 14.36 -3.91
CA ALA A 20 8.52 13.74 -4.63
C ALA A 20 8.10 12.38 -5.17
N PRO A 21 8.52 12.02 -6.41
CA PRO A 21 8.30 10.69 -6.94
C PRO A 21 9.20 9.73 -6.16
N LEU A 22 8.76 9.18 -5.04
CA LEU A 22 9.57 8.25 -4.23
C LEU A 22 9.35 6.82 -4.72
N VAL A 23 10.42 6.00 -4.73
CA VAL A 23 10.31 4.55 -4.90
C VAL A 23 10.94 3.88 -3.71
N GLY A 24 10.29 2.85 -3.21
CA GLY A 24 10.72 2.20 -2.00
C GLY A 24 10.62 0.70 -2.08
N THR A 25 11.05 0.08 -0.99
CA THR A 25 10.90 -1.35 -0.78
C THR A 25 10.48 -1.58 0.66
N SER A 26 9.81 -2.69 0.96
CA SER A 26 9.64 -3.12 2.35
C SER A 26 11.01 -3.22 3.03
N PHE A 27 11.15 -2.67 4.22
CA PHE A 27 12.37 -2.76 5.00
C PHE A 27 12.43 -4.10 5.76
N LYS A 28 13.44 -4.90 5.43
CA LYS A 28 13.76 -6.12 6.18
C LYS A 28 15.13 -5.95 6.84
N PRO A 29 15.27 -6.19 8.16
CA PRO A 29 16.53 -5.93 8.88
C PRO A 29 17.77 -6.62 8.30
N CYS A 30 17.60 -7.75 7.60
CA CYS A 30 18.69 -8.47 6.93
C CYS A 30 19.36 -7.65 5.81
N HIS A 31 18.64 -6.73 5.17
CA HIS A 31 19.17 -5.88 4.10
C HIS A 31 19.78 -4.58 4.62
N PHE A 32 19.77 -4.32 5.94
CA PHE A 32 20.17 -3.01 6.49
C PHE A 32 21.62 -2.61 6.11
N ALA A 33 22.57 -3.55 6.19
CA ALA A 33 23.96 -3.25 5.81
C ALA A 33 24.08 -2.90 4.32
N ASP A 34 23.41 -3.66 3.46
CA ASP A 34 23.41 -3.40 2.01
C ASP A 34 22.69 -2.11 1.63
N ILE A 35 21.66 -1.71 2.38
CA ILE A 35 20.96 -0.42 2.21
C ILE A 35 21.89 0.74 2.58
N VAL A 36 22.68 0.61 3.65
CA VAL A 36 23.66 1.64 4.04
C VAL A 36 24.74 1.82 2.97
N ASP A 37 25.21 0.73 2.36
CA ASP A 37 26.26 0.76 1.36
C ASP A 37 25.75 1.10 -0.05
N ASN A 38 24.57 0.60 -0.42
CA ASN A 38 24.00 0.62 -1.77
C ASN A 38 22.48 0.90 -1.76
N GLY A 39 22.06 1.94 -1.06
CA GLY A 39 20.65 2.32 -0.92
C GLY A 39 19.98 2.80 -2.21
N LEU A 40 18.78 3.36 -2.04
CA LEU A 40 18.01 3.99 -3.11
C LEU A 40 18.27 5.50 -3.13
N GLN A 41 18.37 6.09 -4.32
CA GLN A 41 18.34 7.54 -4.46
C GLN A 41 16.88 8.01 -4.55
N ASP A 42 16.53 9.07 -3.83
CA ASP A 42 15.14 9.56 -3.71
C ASP A 42 14.17 8.40 -3.41
N GLY A 43 14.60 7.54 -2.48
CA GLY A 43 13.85 6.37 -2.05
C GLY A 43 13.24 6.51 -0.67
N PHE A 44 12.36 5.58 -0.34
CA PHE A 44 11.75 5.44 0.98
C PHE A 44 11.67 3.96 1.35
N PHE A 45 11.35 3.70 2.62
CA PHE A 45 11.23 2.33 3.12
C PHE A 45 9.98 2.16 3.96
N GLU A 46 9.27 1.06 3.75
CA GLU A 46 8.09 0.75 4.53
C GLU A 46 8.36 -0.28 5.62
N VAL A 47 7.65 -0.17 6.74
CA VAL A 47 7.61 -1.21 7.77
C VAL A 47 6.18 -1.56 8.17
N HIS A 48 5.95 -2.83 8.51
CA HIS A 48 4.71 -3.24 9.17
C HIS A 48 4.72 -2.77 10.61
N ALA A 49 3.67 -2.07 11.04
CA ALA A 49 3.56 -1.47 12.36
C ALA A 49 3.72 -2.50 13.49
N GLU A 50 3.16 -3.69 13.29
CA GLU A 50 3.10 -4.81 14.23
C GLU A 50 4.49 -5.30 14.63
N ASN A 51 5.45 -5.25 13.70
CA ASN A 51 6.85 -5.59 13.97
C ASN A 51 7.54 -4.61 14.92
N TYR A 52 6.94 -3.43 15.14
CA TYR A 52 7.48 -2.33 15.93
C TYR A 52 6.58 -1.91 17.11
N MET A 53 5.52 -2.67 17.41
CA MET A 53 4.69 -2.43 18.61
C MET A 53 5.37 -2.88 19.92
N GLY A 54 6.55 -3.49 19.83
CA GLY A 54 7.38 -3.86 20.99
C GLY A 54 8.05 -2.68 21.69
N LYS A 55 8.66 -2.95 22.85
CA LYS A 55 9.27 -1.89 23.70
C LYS A 55 10.66 -1.42 23.21
N GLY A 56 11.24 -2.01 22.17
CA GLY A 56 12.60 -1.68 21.71
C GLY A 56 13.37 -2.89 21.15
N GLY A 57 14.69 -2.75 21.05
CA GLY A 57 15.59 -3.82 20.61
C GLY A 57 16.28 -3.54 19.27
N PRO A 58 16.97 -4.54 18.70
CA PRO A 58 17.67 -4.42 17.43
C PRO A 58 16.80 -3.88 16.27
N PRO A 59 15.54 -4.33 16.07
CA PRO A 59 14.70 -3.79 14.99
C PRO A 59 14.49 -2.27 15.12
N HIS A 60 14.19 -1.79 16.32
CA HIS A 60 13.99 -0.37 16.56
C HIS A 60 15.26 0.46 16.32
N ARG A 61 16.45 -0.05 16.70
CA ARG A 61 17.71 0.63 16.42
C ARG A 61 17.99 0.74 14.93
N ALA A 62 17.75 -0.34 14.18
CA ALA A 62 17.94 -0.36 12.73
C ALA A 62 16.98 0.62 12.04
N LEU A 63 15.69 0.60 12.39
CA LEU A 63 14.72 1.52 11.80
C LEU A 63 14.99 2.99 12.17
N SER A 64 15.39 3.26 13.41
CA SER A 64 15.79 4.62 13.81
C SER A 64 16.99 5.12 13.00
N ALA A 65 18.03 4.29 12.80
CA ALA A 65 19.18 4.64 11.98
C ALA A 65 18.82 4.80 10.50
N LEU A 66 17.95 3.93 9.95
CA LEU A 66 17.46 4.03 8.58
C LEU A 66 16.73 5.37 8.36
N ARG A 67 15.85 5.72 9.31
CA ARG A 67 15.06 6.96 9.27
C ARG A 67 15.93 8.21 9.31
N GLU A 68 17.15 8.18 9.84
CA GLU A 68 18.06 9.34 9.79
C GLU A 68 18.45 9.72 8.35
N THR A 69 18.34 8.78 7.40
CA THR A 69 18.71 8.98 5.99
C THR A 69 17.49 8.96 5.07
N TYR A 70 16.49 8.12 5.38
CA TYR A 70 15.35 7.86 4.50
C TYR A 70 14.01 8.24 5.14
N PRO A 71 13.06 8.80 4.37
CA PRO A 71 11.67 8.80 4.79
C PRO A 71 11.18 7.36 4.94
N VAL A 72 10.26 7.14 5.88
CA VAL A 72 9.66 5.84 6.14
C VAL A 72 8.15 5.90 6.04
N SER A 73 7.50 4.88 5.48
CA SER A 73 6.06 4.65 5.63
C SER A 73 5.82 3.58 6.70
N VAL A 74 4.65 3.63 7.31
CA VAL A 74 4.19 2.62 8.28
C VAL A 74 2.89 2.05 7.78
N HIS A 75 2.88 0.76 7.50
CA HIS A 75 1.73 0.02 7.03
C HIS A 75 1.21 -0.90 8.16
N GLY A 76 -0.09 -0.90 8.44
CA GLY A 76 -0.71 -1.77 9.43
C GLY A 76 -1.48 -2.92 8.77
N VAL A 77 -1.46 -4.10 9.41
CA VAL A 77 -2.12 -5.31 8.89
C VAL A 77 -3.15 -5.91 9.86
N CYS A 78 -3.22 -5.41 11.10
CA CYS A 78 -3.97 -6.04 12.19
C CYS A 78 -5.07 -5.17 12.82
N LEU A 79 -5.40 -4.00 12.28
CA LEU A 79 -6.48 -3.16 12.84
C LEU A 79 -7.87 -3.70 12.47
N SER A 80 -7.96 -4.48 11.39
CA SER A 80 -9.21 -5.15 10.98
C SER A 80 -10.34 -4.14 10.72
N ILE A 81 -10.07 -3.09 9.94
CA ILE A 81 -10.99 -1.98 9.66
C ILE A 81 -12.34 -2.45 9.10
N GLY A 82 -12.34 -3.50 8.26
CA GLY A 82 -13.54 -4.10 7.67
C GLY A 82 -14.34 -5.02 8.62
N GLY A 83 -13.83 -5.28 9.83
CA GLY A 83 -14.42 -6.21 10.78
C GLY A 83 -15.75 -5.73 11.39
N PRO A 84 -16.66 -6.64 11.80
CA PRO A 84 -17.95 -6.29 12.39
C PRO A 84 -17.88 -5.87 13.86
N SER A 85 -16.72 -6.01 14.50
CA SER A 85 -16.48 -5.60 15.89
C SER A 85 -15.86 -4.20 15.93
N PRO A 86 -16.02 -3.45 17.05
CA PRO A 86 -15.25 -2.23 17.26
C PRO A 86 -13.75 -2.51 17.19
N LEU A 87 -12.95 -1.49 16.80
CA LEU A 87 -11.50 -1.58 16.83
C LEU A 87 -10.97 -1.92 18.24
N ASP A 88 -9.95 -2.77 18.31
CA ASP A 88 -9.25 -3.05 19.56
C ASP A 88 -8.50 -1.79 20.03
N ALA A 89 -8.97 -1.18 21.11
CA ALA A 89 -8.41 0.05 21.66
C ALA A 89 -6.93 -0.09 22.10
N HIS A 90 -6.52 -1.26 22.57
CA HIS A 90 -5.14 -1.52 22.95
C HIS A 90 -4.24 -1.70 21.72
N HIS A 91 -4.75 -2.33 20.64
CA HIS A 91 -4.06 -2.38 19.36
C HIS A 91 -3.90 -0.98 18.75
N LEU A 92 -4.99 -0.21 18.69
CA LEU A 92 -4.98 1.15 18.16
C LEU A 92 -4.00 2.06 18.92
N ALA A 93 -3.93 1.94 20.26
CA ALA A 93 -2.96 2.68 21.06
C ALA A 93 -1.51 2.34 20.67
N ARG A 94 -1.19 1.06 20.43
CA ARG A 94 0.15 0.65 19.99
C ARG A 94 0.46 1.12 18.57
N PHE A 95 -0.51 1.05 17.66
CA PHE A 95 -0.37 1.59 16.30
C PHE A 95 -0.05 3.09 16.32
N ARG A 96 -0.82 3.86 17.09
CA ARG A 96 -0.54 5.28 17.33
C ARG A 96 0.86 5.50 17.89
N ASP A 97 1.29 4.72 18.88
CA ASP A 97 2.61 4.89 19.49
C ASP A 97 3.74 4.63 18.49
N VAL A 98 3.58 3.68 17.56
CA VAL A 98 4.52 3.46 16.44
C VAL A 98 4.55 4.66 15.51
N VAL A 99 3.38 5.15 15.08
CA VAL A 99 3.26 6.33 14.20
C VAL A 99 3.87 7.57 14.86
N ALA A 100 3.62 7.78 16.16
CA ALA A 100 4.18 8.90 16.91
C ALA A 100 5.70 8.80 17.07
N ARG A 101 6.24 7.58 17.25
CA ARG A 101 7.67 7.34 17.43
C ARG A 101 8.48 7.57 16.16
N TYR A 102 7.95 7.11 15.03
CA TYR A 102 8.66 7.13 13.75
C TYR A 102 8.24 8.28 12.84
N GLU A 103 7.18 9.01 13.18
CA GLU A 103 6.64 10.13 12.42
C GLU A 103 6.74 9.88 10.89
N PRO A 104 6.15 8.78 10.38
CA PRO A 104 6.36 8.36 9.00
C PRO A 104 5.86 9.40 8.00
N VAL A 105 6.26 9.33 6.73
CA VAL A 105 5.70 10.20 5.68
C VAL A 105 4.31 9.74 5.26
N LEU A 106 4.06 8.44 5.24
CA LEU A 106 2.80 7.82 4.87
C LEU A 106 2.39 6.80 5.95
N VAL A 107 1.09 6.67 6.19
CA VAL A 107 0.53 5.67 7.11
C VAL A 107 -0.63 5.00 6.40
N SER A 108 -0.57 3.67 6.29
CA SER A 108 -1.57 2.89 5.57
C SER A 108 -2.09 1.71 6.39
N GLU A 109 -3.24 1.18 6.01
CA GLU A 109 -3.84 -0.04 6.55
C GLU A 109 -4.77 -0.68 5.52
N HIS A 110 -4.99 -1.98 5.65
CA HIS A 110 -5.86 -2.76 4.77
C HIS A 110 -7.36 -2.52 5.00
N LEU A 111 -8.14 -2.42 3.92
CA LEU A 111 -9.58 -2.62 4.00
C LEU A 111 -9.90 -4.11 4.17
N ALA A 112 -9.69 -4.63 5.38
CA ALA A 112 -9.79 -6.06 5.63
C ALA A 112 -10.35 -6.42 6.99
N TRP A 113 -10.72 -7.69 7.09
CA TRP A 113 -11.04 -8.36 8.33
C TRP A 113 -9.95 -9.36 8.69
N SER A 114 -9.06 -9.00 9.61
CA SER A 114 -7.92 -9.82 10.02
C SER A 114 -8.13 -10.62 11.30
N SER A 115 -9.27 -10.47 12.00
CA SER A 115 -9.57 -11.25 13.22
C SER A 115 -11.04 -11.63 13.42
N HIS A 116 -11.36 -12.93 13.52
CA HIS A 116 -12.70 -13.42 13.91
C HIS A 116 -12.58 -14.44 15.06
N GLY A 117 -13.39 -14.25 16.12
CA GLY A 117 -13.50 -15.23 17.21
C GLY A 117 -12.20 -15.46 18.00
N GLY A 118 -11.26 -14.50 17.99
CA GLY A 118 -9.95 -14.62 18.65
C GLY A 118 -8.87 -15.31 17.80
N ALA A 119 -9.19 -15.71 16.56
CA ALA A 119 -8.21 -16.16 15.57
C ALA A 119 -7.81 -15.02 14.64
N PHE A 120 -6.51 -14.87 14.38
CA PHE A 120 -5.98 -14.01 13.32
C PHE A 120 -5.97 -14.78 12.00
N TYR A 121 -6.38 -14.13 10.92
CA TYR A 121 -6.34 -14.69 9.57
C TYR A 121 -5.25 -13.97 8.78
N ASN A 122 -4.34 -14.75 8.18
CA ASN A 122 -3.28 -14.22 7.32
C ASN A 122 -3.86 -13.76 5.97
N ASP A 123 -4.89 -14.47 5.48
CA ASP A 123 -5.63 -14.08 4.29
C ASP A 123 -6.78 -13.17 4.72
N LEU A 124 -6.78 -11.95 4.21
CA LEU A 124 -7.77 -10.92 4.49
C LEU A 124 -9.16 -11.46 4.15
N LEU A 125 -10.03 -11.60 5.15
CA LEU A 125 -11.37 -12.08 4.88
C LEU A 125 -12.13 -11.01 4.09
N PRO A 126 -12.88 -11.39 3.03
CA PRO A 126 -13.69 -10.45 2.29
C PRO A 126 -14.69 -9.76 3.21
N LEU A 127 -15.18 -8.58 2.81
CA LEU A 127 -16.26 -7.88 3.48
C LEU A 127 -17.45 -7.69 2.52
N PRO A 128 -18.70 -7.73 3.01
CA PRO A 128 -19.85 -7.42 2.15
C PRO A 128 -19.93 -5.92 1.92
N TYR A 129 -19.88 -5.47 0.66
CA TYR A 129 -19.96 -4.05 0.30
C TYR A 129 -21.41 -3.55 0.37
N THR A 130 -21.86 -3.29 1.60
CA THR A 130 -23.19 -2.79 1.91
C THR A 130 -23.11 -1.44 2.59
N LYS A 131 -24.24 -0.71 2.62
CA LYS A 131 -24.34 0.57 3.34
C LYS A 131 -23.97 0.43 4.84
N ALA A 132 -24.38 -0.66 5.48
CA ALA A 132 -24.06 -0.90 6.89
C ALA A 132 -22.56 -1.13 7.13
N THR A 133 -21.90 -1.88 6.24
CA THR A 133 -20.44 -2.07 6.28
C THR A 133 -19.72 -0.74 6.02
N LEU A 134 -20.19 0.04 5.04
CA LEU A 134 -19.63 1.35 4.71
C LEU A 134 -19.70 2.30 5.90
N ASP A 135 -20.85 2.40 6.57
CA ASP A 135 -21.00 3.27 7.75
C ASP A 135 -20.05 2.89 8.88
N ARG A 136 -19.81 1.59 9.08
CA ARG A 136 -18.86 1.09 10.07
C ARG A 136 -17.41 1.37 9.70
N VAL A 137 -17.02 1.06 8.46
CA VAL A 137 -15.66 1.30 7.97
C VAL A 137 -15.32 2.78 8.06
N CYS A 138 -16.24 3.67 7.67
CA CYS A 138 -16.02 5.11 7.84
C CYS A 138 -15.78 5.48 9.31
N ALA A 139 -16.58 4.96 10.26
CA ALA A 139 -16.37 5.23 11.68
C ALA A 139 -15.04 4.70 12.22
N HIS A 140 -14.58 3.53 11.75
CA HIS A 140 -13.27 2.99 12.10
C HIS A 140 -12.13 3.83 11.54
N VAL A 141 -12.21 4.25 10.27
CA VAL A 141 -11.22 5.12 9.65
C VAL A 141 -11.14 6.46 10.38
N ASP A 142 -12.27 7.10 10.69
CA ASP A 142 -12.30 8.35 11.46
C ASP A 142 -11.64 8.18 12.84
N GLN A 143 -11.96 7.09 13.56
CA GLN A 143 -11.35 6.77 14.85
C GLN A 143 -9.83 6.58 14.75
N ILE A 144 -9.35 5.93 13.69
CA ILE A 144 -7.91 5.74 13.46
C ILE A 144 -7.24 7.08 13.19
N GLN A 145 -7.76 7.87 12.24
CA GLN A 145 -7.22 9.18 11.88
C GLN A 145 -7.17 10.13 13.08
N GLU A 146 -8.21 10.15 13.92
CA GLU A 146 -8.22 10.91 15.18
C GLU A 146 -7.12 10.43 16.13
N ALA A 147 -6.97 9.10 16.29
CA ALA A 147 -5.97 8.54 17.19
C ALA A 147 -4.53 8.84 16.74
N ILE A 148 -4.24 8.75 15.44
CA ILE A 148 -2.90 9.01 14.87
C ILE A 148 -2.65 10.48 14.52
N ALA A 149 -3.69 11.32 14.59
CA ALA A 149 -3.70 12.75 14.29
C ALA A 149 -3.10 13.10 12.91
N ARG A 150 -3.45 12.32 11.89
CA ARG A 150 -3.00 12.50 10.50
C ARG A 150 -3.87 11.68 9.53
N PRO A 151 -3.81 11.97 8.21
CA PRO A 151 -4.51 11.17 7.21
C PRO A 151 -4.01 9.72 7.17
N LEU A 152 -4.95 8.79 7.00
CA LEU A 152 -4.68 7.37 6.72
C LEU A 152 -4.79 7.13 5.21
N LEU A 153 -3.99 6.20 4.68
CA LEU A 153 -4.21 5.60 3.37
C LEU A 153 -4.90 4.24 3.54
N LEU A 154 -6.04 4.04 2.89
CA LEU A 154 -6.75 2.78 2.92
C LEU A 154 -6.38 1.94 1.68
N GLU A 155 -5.93 0.72 1.91
CA GLU A 155 -5.52 -0.20 0.86
C GLU A 155 -6.64 -1.11 0.37
N ASN A 156 -6.69 -1.36 -0.94
CA ASN A 156 -7.56 -2.37 -1.54
C ASN A 156 -7.03 -3.79 -1.27
N PRO A 157 -7.87 -4.71 -0.75
CA PRO A 157 -7.43 -6.06 -0.44
C PRO A 157 -7.40 -6.95 -1.70
N SER A 158 -6.64 -8.03 -1.65
CA SER A 158 -6.85 -9.19 -2.52
C SER A 158 -8.14 -9.93 -2.12
N THR A 159 -9.08 -10.11 -3.04
CA THR A 159 -10.34 -10.83 -2.80
C THR A 159 -10.44 -12.10 -3.63
N TYR A 160 -10.72 -13.22 -2.98
CA TYR A 160 -10.84 -14.55 -3.61
C TYR A 160 -12.29 -15.02 -3.76
N VAL A 161 -13.19 -14.41 -2.98
CA VAL A 161 -14.62 -14.76 -2.92
C VAL A 161 -15.43 -13.50 -2.68
N GLY A 162 -16.53 -13.34 -3.45
CA GLY A 162 -17.47 -12.24 -3.30
C GLY A 162 -18.65 -12.58 -2.40
N PHE A 163 -19.21 -11.58 -1.72
CA PHE A 163 -20.49 -11.74 -1.02
C PHE A 163 -21.68 -11.41 -1.93
N ALA A 164 -22.62 -12.35 -2.05
CA ALA A 164 -23.88 -12.13 -2.76
C ALA A 164 -24.75 -11.01 -2.14
N SER A 165 -24.50 -10.65 -0.89
CA SER A 165 -25.19 -9.54 -0.22
C SER A 165 -24.61 -8.16 -0.54
N SER A 166 -23.52 -8.07 -1.29
CA SER A 166 -22.93 -6.79 -1.69
C SER A 166 -23.88 -6.03 -2.61
N THR A 167 -24.05 -4.74 -2.33
CA THR A 167 -24.95 -3.83 -3.08
C THR A 167 -24.19 -2.75 -3.84
N MET A 168 -22.85 -2.78 -3.77
CA MET A 168 -21.92 -1.85 -4.38
C MET A 168 -20.72 -2.66 -4.87
N SER A 169 -20.04 -2.18 -5.92
CA SER A 169 -18.71 -2.68 -6.29
C SER A 169 -17.65 -2.28 -5.25
N GLU A 170 -16.49 -2.95 -5.28
CA GLU A 170 -15.37 -2.62 -4.40
C GLU A 170 -14.87 -1.19 -4.63
N THR A 171 -14.71 -0.79 -5.90
CA THR A 171 -14.25 0.56 -6.26
C THR A 171 -15.23 1.65 -5.82
N GLU A 172 -16.55 1.44 -5.97
CA GLU A 172 -17.58 2.33 -5.42
C GLU A 172 -17.52 2.41 -3.89
N PHE A 173 -17.29 1.28 -3.22
CA PHE A 173 -17.18 1.22 -1.77
C PHE A 173 -15.97 2.01 -1.27
N ILE A 174 -14.79 1.78 -1.85
CA ILE A 174 -13.54 2.46 -1.52
C ILE A 174 -13.66 3.96 -1.78
N ALA A 175 -14.19 4.35 -2.95
CA ALA A 175 -14.43 5.76 -3.28
C ALA A 175 -15.38 6.43 -2.27
N ALA A 176 -16.42 5.72 -1.83
CA ALA A 176 -17.34 6.23 -0.81
C ALA A 176 -16.70 6.36 0.58
N VAL A 177 -15.78 5.47 0.96
CA VAL A 177 -15.04 5.58 2.23
C VAL A 177 -14.14 6.81 2.21
N ALA A 178 -13.31 6.94 1.17
CA ALA A 178 -12.37 8.05 1.04
C ALA A 178 -13.11 9.40 0.94
N GLY A 179 -14.18 9.49 0.15
CA GLY A 179 -14.99 10.70 0.04
C GLY A 179 -15.72 11.12 1.33
N ARG A 180 -16.02 10.17 2.23
CA ARG A 180 -16.71 10.47 3.51
C ARG A 180 -15.77 10.82 4.65
N THR A 181 -14.59 10.21 4.68
CA THR A 181 -13.63 10.29 5.80
C THR A 181 -12.46 11.21 5.50
N GLY A 182 -12.24 11.54 4.23
CA GLY A 182 -11.07 12.28 3.76
C GLY A 182 -9.77 11.48 3.82
N CYS A 183 -9.83 10.16 4.07
CA CYS A 183 -8.64 9.32 3.97
C CYS A 183 -8.15 9.28 2.51
N GLY A 184 -6.84 9.09 2.32
CA GLY A 184 -6.31 8.77 1.01
C GLY A 184 -6.41 7.27 0.75
N LEU A 185 -5.89 6.86 -0.40
CA LEU A 185 -5.85 5.47 -0.82
C LEU A 185 -4.42 5.01 -1.06
N LEU A 186 -4.17 3.76 -0.70
CA LEU A 186 -3.03 3.00 -1.16
C LEU A 186 -3.58 2.02 -2.21
N LEU A 187 -3.09 2.12 -3.44
CA LEU A 187 -3.49 1.20 -4.50
C LEU A 187 -2.45 0.09 -4.61
N ASP A 188 -2.79 -1.11 -4.17
CA ASP A 188 -2.01 -2.29 -4.54
C ASP A 188 -2.52 -2.82 -5.89
N ILE A 189 -1.66 -2.72 -6.90
CA ILE A 189 -1.97 -3.17 -8.27
C ILE A 189 -1.90 -4.69 -8.38
N ASN A 190 -1.06 -5.33 -7.59
CA ASN A 190 -1.01 -6.79 -7.52
C ASN A 190 -2.32 -7.34 -6.92
N ASN A 191 -2.86 -6.74 -5.87
CA ASN A 191 -4.15 -7.11 -5.28
C ASN A 191 -5.30 -6.93 -6.26
N ALA A 192 -5.31 -5.82 -7.02
CA ALA A 192 -6.27 -5.61 -8.08
C ALA A 192 -6.16 -6.67 -9.19
N PHE A 193 -4.94 -7.06 -9.57
CA PHE A 193 -4.69 -8.09 -10.59
C PHE A 193 -5.09 -9.49 -10.12
N VAL A 194 -4.73 -9.86 -8.90
CA VAL A 194 -5.10 -11.14 -8.25
C VAL A 194 -6.62 -11.24 -8.16
N SER A 195 -7.27 -10.22 -7.60
CA SER A 195 -8.73 -10.18 -7.46
C SER A 195 -9.43 -10.29 -8.81
N ALA A 196 -9.04 -9.46 -9.79
CA ALA A 196 -9.65 -9.49 -11.10
C ALA A 196 -9.50 -10.84 -11.79
N THR A 197 -8.32 -11.47 -11.71
CA THR A 197 -8.09 -12.80 -12.29
C THR A 197 -8.97 -13.85 -11.62
N ASN A 198 -9.01 -13.89 -10.29
CA ASN A 198 -9.77 -14.88 -9.54
C ASN A 198 -11.30 -14.73 -9.70
N HIS A 199 -11.79 -13.51 -9.94
CA HIS A 199 -13.21 -13.27 -10.22
C HIS A 199 -13.58 -13.34 -11.71
N GLY A 200 -12.62 -13.61 -12.61
CA GLY A 200 -12.85 -13.63 -14.05
C GLY A 200 -13.18 -12.25 -14.66
N CYS A 201 -12.68 -11.18 -14.05
CA CYS A 201 -12.89 -9.78 -14.42
C CYS A 201 -11.63 -9.14 -15.04
N SER A 202 -11.77 -7.96 -15.64
CA SER A 202 -10.66 -7.19 -16.19
C SER A 202 -10.00 -6.31 -15.11
N ALA A 203 -8.72 -6.53 -14.83
CA ALA A 203 -7.94 -5.67 -13.94
C ALA A 203 -7.82 -4.24 -14.49
N ALA A 204 -7.79 -4.08 -15.82
CA ALA A 204 -7.77 -2.78 -16.45
C ALA A 204 -9.08 -2.01 -16.23
N ASP A 205 -10.22 -2.70 -16.25
CA ASP A 205 -11.53 -2.09 -15.99
C ASP A 205 -11.66 -1.72 -14.51
N TYR A 206 -11.21 -2.60 -13.60
CA TYR A 206 -11.11 -2.29 -12.17
C TYR A 206 -10.30 -1.01 -11.92
N LEU A 207 -9.12 -0.88 -12.54
CA LEU A 207 -8.29 0.32 -12.41
C LEU A 207 -8.84 1.54 -13.15
N ALA A 208 -9.72 1.35 -14.15
CA ALA A 208 -10.43 2.45 -14.80
C ALA A 208 -11.44 3.09 -13.83
N ASP A 209 -12.13 2.25 -13.06
CA ASP A 209 -13.14 2.64 -12.08
C ASP A 209 -12.57 3.03 -10.71
N PHE A 210 -11.31 2.66 -10.41
CA PHE A 210 -10.66 3.01 -9.16
C PHE A 210 -10.47 4.54 -9.05
N PRO A 211 -10.74 5.16 -7.88
CA PRO A 211 -10.58 6.60 -7.65
C PRO A 211 -9.10 7.04 -7.57
N LEU A 212 -8.40 6.99 -8.71
CA LEU A 212 -6.96 7.23 -8.80
C LEU A 212 -6.52 8.61 -8.32
N GLU A 213 -7.40 9.61 -8.36
CA GLU A 213 -7.13 10.96 -7.85
C GLU A 213 -6.98 11.04 -6.33
N GLN A 214 -7.37 9.99 -5.61
CA GLN A 214 -7.25 9.88 -4.15
C GLN A 214 -6.06 8.99 -3.73
N VAL A 215 -5.32 8.43 -4.69
CA VAL A 215 -4.18 7.53 -4.44
C VAL A 215 -2.95 8.34 -4.00
N GLY A 216 -2.52 8.12 -2.77
CA GLY A 216 -1.31 8.70 -2.18
C GLY A 216 -0.10 7.79 -2.24
N GLU A 217 -0.31 6.48 -2.43
CA GLU A 217 0.74 5.45 -2.50
C GLU A 217 0.30 4.29 -3.41
N ILE A 218 1.26 3.67 -4.09
CA ILE A 218 1.05 2.46 -4.89
C ILE A 218 1.94 1.35 -4.34
N HIS A 219 1.38 0.15 -4.19
CA HIS A 219 2.16 -1.05 -3.94
C HIS A 219 2.24 -1.92 -5.19
N LEU A 220 3.39 -2.56 -5.35
CA LEU A 220 3.68 -3.54 -6.38
C LEU A 220 4.32 -4.76 -5.74
N ALA A 221 3.73 -5.93 -5.98
CA ALA A 221 4.25 -7.20 -5.49
C ALA A 221 4.16 -8.30 -6.53
N GLY A 222 4.73 -9.46 -6.21
CA GLY A 222 4.56 -10.69 -6.97
C GLY A 222 3.55 -11.64 -6.33
N HIS A 223 2.89 -12.45 -7.15
CA HIS A 223 1.88 -13.43 -6.74
C HIS A 223 2.25 -14.83 -7.22
N SER A 224 1.75 -15.87 -6.55
CA SER A 224 1.90 -17.26 -6.96
C SER A 224 0.74 -17.72 -7.83
N GLU A 225 1.05 -18.56 -8.81
CA GLU A 225 0.04 -19.20 -9.67
C GLU A 225 -0.26 -20.60 -9.16
N GLN A 226 -1.55 -20.92 -9.04
CA GLN A 226 -2.08 -22.23 -8.70
C GLN A 226 -3.23 -22.57 -9.66
N ARG A 227 -3.80 -23.75 -9.49
CA ARG A 227 -5.03 -24.19 -10.14
C ARG A 227 -6.04 -24.59 -9.09
N ASP A 228 -7.30 -24.24 -9.30
CA ASP A 228 -8.39 -24.67 -8.43
C ASP A 228 -8.83 -26.11 -8.74
N ASP A 229 -9.89 -26.56 -8.06
CA ASP A 229 -10.44 -27.91 -8.24
C ASP A 229 -11.08 -28.12 -9.63
N GLU A 230 -11.33 -27.04 -10.38
CA GLU A 230 -11.88 -27.04 -11.74
C GLU A 230 -10.78 -26.85 -12.82
N ASP A 231 -9.50 -26.83 -12.41
CA ASP A 231 -8.32 -26.66 -13.27
C ASP A 231 -8.20 -25.23 -13.89
N GLU A 232 -8.92 -24.26 -13.31
CA GLU A 232 -8.88 -22.84 -13.68
C GLU A 232 -7.74 -22.09 -12.96
N PRO A 233 -7.23 -20.99 -13.55
CA PRO A 233 -6.16 -20.19 -12.92
C PRO A 233 -6.60 -19.59 -11.57
N LEU A 234 -5.80 -19.84 -10.54
CA LEU A 234 -5.96 -19.25 -9.21
C LEU A 234 -4.67 -18.53 -8.82
N LEU A 235 -4.72 -17.21 -8.69
CA LEU A 235 -3.59 -16.41 -8.24
C LEU A 235 -3.65 -16.25 -6.72
N ILE A 236 -2.55 -16.48 -6.02
CA ILE A 236 -2.41 -16.23 -4.58
C ILE A 236 -1.44 -15.09 -4.37
N ASP A 237 -1.89 -14.16 -3.54
CA ASP A 237 -1.19 -12.95 -3.16
C ASP A 237 -0.02 -13.23 -2.20
N SER A 238 1.07 -13.78 -2.74
CA SER A 238 2.12 -14.40 -1.92
C SER A 238 3.26 -13.47 -1.52
N HIS A 239 3.45 -12.37 -2.25
CA HIS A 239 4.48 -11.35 -2.03
C HIS A 239 5.89 -11.96 -1.85
N ASP A 240 6.17 -13.03 -2.59
CA ASP A 240 7.35 -13.88 -2.36
C ASP A 240 8.24 -14.05 -3.60
N ARG A 241 7.95 -13.29 -4.67
CA ARG A 241 8.60 -13.43 -5.97
C ARG A 241 8.60 -12.12 -6.76
N PRO A 242 9.35 -12.04 -7.87
CA PRO A 242 9.38 -10.85 -8.71
C PRO A 242 7.99 -10.44 -9.23
N ILE A 243 7.81 -9.13 -9.41
CA ILE A 243 6.57 -8.56 -9.96
C ILE A 243 6.39 -9.07 -11.40
N ALA A 244 5.18 -9.56 -11.70
CA ALA A 244 4.86 -10.12 -13.00
C ALA A 244 4.73 -9.05 -14.10
N GLY A 245 5.01 -9.42 -15.35
CA GLY A 245 4.90 -8.52 -16.50
C GLY A 245 3.54 -7.83 -16.65
N PRO A 246 2.40 -8.52 -16.46
CA PRO A 246 1.08 -7.89 -16.47
C PRO A 246 0.90 -6.81 -15.40
N VAL A 247 1.42 -7.03 -14.19
CA VAL A 247 1.36 -6.05 -13.09
C VAL A 247 2.19 -4.80 -13.44
N TRP A 248 3.38 -4.97 -14.03
CA TRP A 248 4.18 -3.85 -14.56
C TRP A 248 3.44 -3.06 -15.65
N ALA A 249 2.71 -3.73 -16.53
CA ALA A 249 1.93 -3.07 -17.58
C ALA A 249 0.77 -2.24 -17.00
N LEU A 250 0.06 -2.78 -16.00
CA LEU A 250 -0.98 -2.06 -15.28
C LEU A 250 -0.40 -0.84 -14.54
N TYR A 251 0.74 -1.00 -13.88
CA TYR A 251 1.46 0.10 -13.22
C TYR A 251 1.81 1.23 -14.19
N ALA A 252 2.39 0.90 -15.35
CA ALA A 252 2.69 1.89 -16.37
C ALA A 252 1.43 2.64 -16.85
N SER A 253 0.29 1.93 -16.98
CA SER A 253 -0.99 2.55 -17.34
C SER A 253 -1.55 3.46 -16.25
N VAL A 254 -1.40 3.10 -14.98
CA VAL A 254 -1.82 3.94 -13.84
C VAL A 254 -0.98 5.21 -13.80
N ILE A 255 0.35 5.07 -13.83
CA ILE A 255 1.29 6.20 -13.79
C ILE A 255 1.09 7.16 -14.99
N ALA A 256 0.74 6.65 -16.17
CA ALA A 256 0.42 7.49 -17.32
C ALA A 256 -0.83 8.39 -17.09
N ARG A 257 -1.76 7.99 -16.21
CA ARG A 257 -2.98 8.73 -15.88
C ARG A 257 -2.80 9.65 -14.68
N THR A 258 -2.09 9.20 -13.65
CA THR A 258 -1.93 9.93 -12.38
C THR A 258 -0.72 10.85 -12.36
N GLY A 259 0.26 10.59 -13.22
CA GLY A 259 1.63 11.03 -12.99
C GLY A 259 2.30 10.25 -11.86
N PRO A 260 3.50 10.67 -11.43
CA PRO A 260 4.24 9.97 -10.40
C PRO A 260 3.54 10.00 -9.03
N VAL A 261 3.42 8.82 -8.42
CA VAL A 261 2.89 8.60 -7.07
C VAL A 261 3.93 7.76 -6.30
N PRO A 262 4.21 8.01 -5.01
CA PRO A 262 5.08 7.14 -4.21
C PRO A 262 4.75 5.66 -4.44
N THR A 263 5.75 4.86 -4.83
CA THR A 263 5.54 3.44 -5.17
C THR A 263 6.47 2.55 -4.37
N LEU A 264 5.91 1.61 -3.64
CA LEU A 264 6.64 0.59 -2.91
C LEU A 264 6.68 -0.72 -3.71
N VAL A 265 7.84 -1.36 -3.73
CA VAL A 265 7.93 -2.79 -4.06
C VAL A 265 7.82 -3.59 -2.77
N GLU A 266 6.73 -4.32 -2.62
CA GLU A 266 6.49 -5.16 -1.47
C GLU A 266 7.06 -6.57 -1.67
N TRP A 267 7.68 -7.11 -0.61
CA TRP A 267 8.20 -8.47 -0.58
C TRP A 267 8.26 -9.00 0.86
N ASP A 268 7.51 -10.06 1.14
CA ASP A 268 7.25 -10.51 2.51
C ASP A 268 7.91 -11.82 2.91
N SER A 269 7.99 -12.78 1.99
CA SER A 269 8.62 -14.06 2.25
C SER A 269 9.58 -14.45 1.14
N GLN A 270 10.41 -15.48 1.36
CA GLN A 270 11.45 -15.89 0.41
C GLN A 270 12.32 -14.70 -0.06
N LEU A 271 12.73 -13.87 0.91
CA LEU A 271 13.39 -12.60 0.64
C LEU A 271 14.59 -12.79 -0.30
N PRO A 272 14.64 -12.05 -1.42
CA PRO A 272 15.75 -12.14 -2.34
C PRO A 272 16.93 -11.33 -1.79
N ASP A 273 18.08 -11.43 -2.46
CA ASP A 273 19.20 -10.53 -2.20
C ASP A 273 18.78 -9.06 -2.42
N TRP A 274 19.37 -8.15 -1.66
CA TRP A 274 19.06 -6.72 -1.72
C TRP A 274 19.11 -6.15 -3.15
N LEU A 275 20.09 -6.56 -3.96
CA LEU A 275 20.24 -6.09 -5.32
C LEU A 275 19.08 -6.47 -6.23
N VAL A 276 18.41 -7.59 -5.99
CA VAL A 276 17.22 -8.03 -6.75
C VAL A 276 16.02 -7.17 -6.37
N LEU A 277 15.77 -6.99 -5.07
CA LEU A 277 14.68 -6.15 -4.56
C LEU A 277 14.86 -4.69 -5.02
N ARG A 278 16.09 -4.17 -4.90
CA ARG A 278 16.46 -2.84 -5.39
C ARG A 278 16.24 -2.68 -6.89
N ALA A 279 16.52 -3.71 -7.69
CA ALA A 279 16.31 -3.65 -9.14
C ALA A 279 14.83 -3.50 -9.51
N GLN A 280 13.91 -4.14 -8.77
CA GLN A 280 12.46 -3.95 -8.96
C GLN A 280 12.05 -2.51 -8.64
N ALA A 281 12.53 -1.92 -7.54
CA ALA A 281 12.24 -0.52 -7.21
C ALA A 281 12.79 0.47 -8.27
N LEU A 282 13.97 0.18 -8.83
CA LEU A 282 14.54 0.98 -9.93
C LEU A 282 13.76 0.82 -11.24
N GLU A 283 13.09 -0.31 -11.47
CA GLU A 283 12.20 -0.46 -12.61
C GLU A 283 10.93 0.39 -12.44
N ALA A 284 10.35 0.42 -11.23
CA ALA A 284 9.24 1.33 -10.92
C ALA A 284 9.64 2.80 -11.16
N ARG A 285 10.84 3.20 -10.73
CA ARG A 285 11.42 4.52 -11.01
C ARG A 285 11.47 4.81 -12.50
N ARG A 286 12.00 3.88 -13.30
CA ARG A 286 12.15 4.04 -14.75
C ARG A 286 10.80 4.31 -15.43
N ILE A 287 9.74 3.63 -14.98
CA ILE A 287 8.38 3.82 -15.49
C ILE A 287 7.84 5.20 -15.09
N MET A 288 8.01 5.64 -13.84
CA MET A 288 7.65 7.00 -13.41
C MET A 288 8.33 8.08 -14.24
N ASP A 289 9.65 7.98 -14.42
CA ASP A 289 10.44 8.99 -15.11
C ASP A 289 10.06 9.07 -16.60
N ALA A 290 9.75 7.93 -17.22
CA ALA A 290 9.29 7.88 -18.61
C ALA A 290 7.94 8.59 -18.83
N ALA A 291 7.03 8.51 -17.85
CA ALA A 291 5.74 9.20 -17.91
C ALA A 291 5.90 10.72 -17.79
N VAL A 292 6.85 11.20 -16.97
CA VAL A 292 7.17 12.64 -16.85
C VAL A 292 7.84 13.17 -18.11
N ALA A 293 8.70 12.36 -18.76
CA ALA A 293 9.44 12.75 -19.95
C ALA A 293 8.60 12.80 -21.24
N SER A 294 7.37 12.29 -21.21
CA SER A 294 6.44 12.30 -22.36
C SER A 294 5.43 13.45 -22.17
N PRO A 295 5.63 14.64 -22.78
CA PRO A 295 4.62 15.68 -22.71
C PRO A 295 3.39 15.21 -23.47
N VAL A 296 2.21 15.34 -22.86
CA VAL A 296 0.95 15.29 -23.59
C VAL A 296 0.99 16.43 -24.62
N GLU A 297 1.20 16.11 -25.90
CA GLU A 297 0.91 17.04 -26.98
C GLU A 297 -0.60 17.30 -26.96
N VAL A 298 -1.01 18.38 -26.31
CA VAL A 298 -2.34 18.94 -26.50
C VAL A 298 -2.36 19.49 -27.92
N ALA A 299 -2.88 18.69 -28.85
CA ALA A 299 -3.18 19.12 -30.21
C ALA A 299 -4.23 20.23 -30.12
N ASP A 300 -3.77 21.47 -30.23
CA ASP A 300 -4.57 22.67 -30.35
C ASP A 300 -5.27 22.64 -31.73
N HIS A 301 -6.41 21.95 -31.83
CA HIS A 301 -7.28 22.03 -33.00
C HIS A 301 -8.16 23.27 -32.89
N ALA A 302 -7.55 24.42 -33.15
CA ALA A 302 -8.25 25.62 -33.60
C ALA A 302 -8.36 25.59 -35.13
N LEU A 303 -9.56 25.30 -35.65
CA LEU A 303 -10.13 25.87 -36.88
C LEU A 303 -11.65 25.87 -36.79
#